data_AF-A0A809X5G4-F1
#
_entry.id   AF-A0A809X5G4-F1
#
_cell.length_a   1.000
_cell.length_b   1.000
_cell.length_c   1.000
_cell.angle_alpha   90.00
_cell.angle_beta   90.00
_cell.angle_gamma   90.00
#
_symmetry.space_group_name_H-M   'P 1'
#
loop_
_entity.id
_entity.type
_entity.pdbx_description
1 polymer ?
#
loop_
_entity_poly.entity_id
_entity_poly.type
_entity_poly.pdbx_seq_one_letter_code
_entity_poly.pdbx_strand_id
1 'polypeptide(L)'
;MSLAPLLTAAPAIPLHAFAAMAAFVLGLVQFAAPKGTLPHRTIGWIWVALMAVVAASSFWIHQSRLIGPFSPIHVLSIFTLVVLPLAVWRAHAHRVADHRLMMIFIFAGALVVAGLFTLLPGRIMHRVVFGA
;
A
#
# COMPACT_ATOMS: atom_id res chain seq x y z
N MET A 1 7.40 22.25 -4.13
CA MET A 1 6.96 21.08 -3.34
C MET A 1 6.20 21.57 -2.11
N SER A 2 4.99 21.08 -1.84
CA SER A 2 4.16 21.46 -0.68
C SER A 2 3.22 20.32 -0.30
N LEU A 3 2.97 20.11 0.99
CA LEU A 3 1.97 19.13 1.46
C LEU A 3 0.54 19.65 1.40
N ALA A 4 0.33 20.94 1.13
CA ALA A 4 -0.99 21.55 1.10
C ALA A 4 -2.01 20.79 0.22
N PRO A 5 -1.68 20.36 -1.02
CA PRO A 5 -2.63 19.62 -1.86
C PRO A 5 -3.11 18.30 -1.25
N LEU A 6 -2.28 17.66 -0.41
CA LEU A 6 -2.64 16.41 0.28
C LEU A 6 -3.49 16.69 1.53
N LEU A 7 -3.10 17.70 2.31
CA LEU A 7 -3.77 18.04 3.57
C LEU A 7 -5.16 18.64 3.37
N THR A 8 -5.42 19.31 2.25
CA THR A 8 -6.73 19.89 1.92
C THR A 8 -7.61 18.96 1.07
N ALA A 9 -7.15 17.74 0.79
CA ALA A 9 -7.90 16.77 -0.01
C ALA A 9 -9.03 16.12 0.81
N ALA A 10 -9.94 15.39 0.12
CA ALA A 10 -10.98 14.62 0.79
C ALA A 10 -10.36 13.65 1.82
N PRO A 11 -10.94 13.46 3.03
CA PRO A 11 -10.27 12.80 4.17
C PRO A 11 -9.68 11.41 3.90
N ALA A 12 -10.27 10.64 2.99
CA ALA A 12 -9.76 9.33 2.60
C ALA A 12 -8.36 9.37 1.95
N ILE A 13 -8.03 10.48 1.26
CA ILE A 13 -6.79 10.65 0.51
C ILE A 13 -5.56 10.80 1.44
N PRO A 14 -5.51 11.75 2.40
CA PRO A 14 -4.39 11.85 3.33
C PRO A 14 -4.27 10.59 4.20
N LEU A 15 -5.38 10.02 4.67
CA LEU A 15 -5.37 8.74 5.40
C LEU A 15 -4.66 7.65 4.60
N HIS A 16 -5.07 7.45 3.36
CA HIS A 16 -4.47 6.47 2.47
C HIS A 16 -2.99 6.73 2.22
N ALA A 17 -2.63 7.98 1.89
CA ALA A 17 -1.26 8.35 1.55
C ALA A 17 -0.29 8.15 2.73
N PHE A 18 -0.65 8.61 3.93
CA PHE A 18 0.20 8.43 5.11
C PHE A 18 0.31 6.96 5.53
N ALA A 19 -0.80 6.20 5.44
CA ALA A 19 -0.74 4.75 5.68
C ALA A 19 0.16 4.04 4.67
N ALA A 20 0.11 4.42 3.39
CA ALA A 20 0.96 3.86 2.34
C ALA A 20 2.45 4.21 2.54
N MET A 21 2.76 5.46 2.93
CA MET A 21 4.13 5.87 3.24
C MET A 21 4.70 5.10 4.44
N ALA A 22 3.92 4.96 5.52
CA ALA A 22 4.31 4.15 6.67
C ALA A 22 4.51 2.67 6.29
N ALA A 23 3.58 2.09 5.51
CA ALA A 23 3.70 0.72 5.02
C ALA A 23 4.94 0.53 4.14
N PHE A 24 5.28 1.52 3.32
CA PHE A 24 6.47 1.46 2.47
C PHE A 24 7.75 1.39 3.31
N VAL A 25 7.90 2.29 4.28
CA VAL A 25 9.05 2.31 5.19
C VAL A 25 9.14 1.02 5.98
N LEU A 26 8.04 0.57 6.60
CA LEU A 26 8.04 -0.68 7.38
C LEU A 26 8.29 -1.92 6.52
N GLY A 27 7.84 -1.92 5.26
CA GLY A 27 8.14 -2.99 4.32
C GLY A 27 9.62 -3.08 3.99
N LEU A 28 10.29 -1.94 3.76
CA LEU A 28 11.75 -1.91 3.59
C LEU A 28 12.47 -2.44 4.83
N VAL A 29 12.04 -2.03 6.03
CA VAL A 29 12.57 -2.55 7.30
C VAL A 29 12.39 -4.06 7.39
N GLN A 30 11.22 -4.60 7.03
CA GLN A 30 10.97 -6.05 7.03
C GLN A 30 11.85 -6.82 6.06
N PHE A 31 12.15 -6.24 4.89
CA PHE A 31 13.04 -6.87 3.92
C PHE A 31 14.52 -6.79 4.33
N ALA A 32 14.94 -5.77 5.07
CA ALA A 32 16.31 -5.65 5.57
C ALA A 32 16.57 -6.42 6.88
N ALA A 33 15.61 -6.44 7.81
CA ALA A 33 15.79 -6.97 9.17
C ALA A 33 15.81 -8.51 9.23
N PRO A 34 16.39 -9.14 10.26
CA PRO A 34 16.30 -10.60 10.45
C PRO A 34 14.85 -11.09 10.48
N LYS A 35 14.57 -12.20 9.80
CA LYS A 35 13.23 -12.78 9.69
C LYS A 35 13.02 -13.85 10.75
N GLY A 36 11.76 -14.12 11.09
CA GLY A 36 11.38 -15.18 12.04
C GLY A 36 11.51 -14.82 13.53
N THR A 37 11.98 -13.61 13.87
CA THR A 37 12.10 -13.11 15.24
C THR A 37 10.83 -12.42 15.73
N LEU A 38 10.71 -12.13 17.04
CA LEU A 38 9.58 -11.35 17.58
C LEU A 38 9.43 -9.97 16.91
N PRO A 39 10.51 -9.17 16.71
CA PRO A 39 10.42 -7.92 15.96
C PRO A 39 9.83 -8.07 14.56
N HIS A 40 10.23 -9.12 13.82
CA HIS A 40 9.70 -9.38 12.49
C HIS A 40 8.17 -9.58 12.51
N ARG A 41 7.66 -10.29 13.53
CA ARG A 41 6.22 -10.54 13.68
C ARG A 41 5.46 -9.27 14.06
N THR A 42 5.97 -8.49 15.01
CA THR A 42 5.34 -7.24 15.43
C THR A 42 5.25 -6.24 14.29
N ILE A 43 6.38 -6.00 13.59
CA ILE A 43 6.40 -5.10 12.44
C ILE A 43 5.53 -5.66 11.32
N GLY A 44 5.50 -6.98 11.13
CA GLY A 44 4.66 -7.65 10.14
C GLY A 44 3.17 -7.40 10.37
N TRP A 45 2.68 -7.49 11.60
CA TRP A 45 1.29 -7.20 11.91
C TRP A 45 0.93 -5.72 11.72
N ILE A 46 1.82 -4.79 12.11
CA ILE A 46 1.62 -3.36 11.86
C ILE A 46 1.54 -3.11 10.35
N TRP A 47 2.44 -3.70 9.57
CA TRP A 47 2.44 -3.59 8.12
C TRP A 47 1.16 -4.16 7.49
N VAL A 48 0.69 -5.32 7.94
CA VAL A 48 -0.58 -5.92 7.49
C VAL A 48 -1.76 -4.98 7.78
N ALA A 49 -1.84 -4.41 8.98
CA ALA A 49 -2.90 -3.46 9.32
C ALA A 49 -2.86 -2.21 8.43
N LEU A 50 -1.67 -1.65 8.20
CA LEU A 50 -1.48 -0.50 7.30
C LEU A 50 -1.90 -0.84 5.87
N MET A 51 -1.50 -1.99 5.33
CA MET A 51 -1.87 -2.41 3.98
C MET A 51 -3.38 -2.65 3.84
N ALA A 52 -4.05 -3.16 4.87
CA ALA A 52 -5.50 -3.27 4.90
C ALA A 52 -6.17 -1.88 4.85
N VAL A 53 -5.67 -0.91 5.63
CA VAL A 53 -6.13 0.48 5.60
C VAL A 53 -5.92 1.10 4.21
N VAL A 54 -4.73 0.93 3.62
CA VAL A 54 -4.41 1.41 2.26
C VAL A 54 -5.40 0.84 1.24
N ALA A 55 -5.55 -0.48 1.20
CA ALA A 55 -6.42 -1.13 0.22
C ALA A 55 -7.89 -0.78 0.43
N ALA A 56 -8.40 -0.76 1.67
CA ALA A 56 -9.78 -0.40 1.96
C ALA A 56 -10.07 1.08 1.65
N SER A 57 -9.24 2.01 2.13
CA SER A 57 -9.44 3.44 1.89
C SER A 57 -9.41 3.83 0.41
N SER A 58 -8.69 3.06 -0.43
CA SER A 58 -8.62 3.31 -1.87
C SER A 58 -9.97 3.29 -2.57
N PHE A 59 -10.96 2.52 -2.06
CA PHE A 59 -12.30 2.45 -2.64
C PHE A 59 -13.10 3.75 -2.49
N TRP A 60 -12.63 4.71 -1.69
CA TRP A 60 -13.21 6.05 -1.61
C TRP A 60 -12.46 7.07 -2.47
N ILE A 61 -11.39 6.69 -3.17
CA ILE A 61 -10.53 7.58 -3.95
C ILE A 61 -10.82 7.44 -5.46
N HIS A 62 -11.69 8.32 -5.98
CA HIS A 62 -12.20 8.25 -7.36
C HIS A 62 -11.60 9.32 -8.30
N GLN A 63 -10.30 9.57 -8.23
CA GLN A 63 -9.67 10.68 -8.98
C GLN A 63 -9.44 10.40 -10.48
N SER A 64 -9.38 9.13 -10.91
CA SER A 64 -9.19 8.77 -12.31
C SER A 64 -10.28 7.81 -12.78
N ARG A 65 -11.23 8.37 -13.51
CA ARG A 65 -12.39 7.68 -14.09
C ARG A 65 -12.03 7.08 -15.46
N LEU A 66 -10.98 6.26 -15.51
CA LEU A 66 -10.51 5.65 -16.77
C LEU A 66 -11.48 4.58 -17.29
N ILE A 67 -12.15 3.85 -16.38
CA ILE A 67 -13.22 2.89 -16.71
C ILE A 67 -14.37 3.10 -15.71
N GLY A 68 -15.35 3.94 -16.06
CA GLY A 68 -16.44 4.30 -15.12
C GLY A 68 -15.89 4.99 -13.86
N PRO A 69 -16.43 4.72 -12.64
CA PRO A 69 -15.88 5.31 -11.41
C PRO A 69 -14.54 4.67 -10.99
N PHE A 70 -14.19 3.48 -11.50
CA PHE A 70 -13.06 2.70 -11.02
C PHE A 70 -11.79 2.92 -11.87
N SER A 71 -10.66 3.08 -11.18
CA SER A 71 -9.31 3.07 -11.76
C SER A 71 -8.71 1.66 -11.73
N PRO A 72 -7.76 1.30 -12.63
CA PRO A 72 -6.98 0.06 -12.52
C PRO A 72 -6.37 -0.21 -11.14
N ILE A 73 -6.12 0.85 -10.35
CA ILE A 73 -5.63 0.77 -8.98
C ILE A 73 -6.60 0.01 -8.04
N HIS A 74 -7.91 0.01 -8.29
CA HIS A 74 -8.88 -0.76 -7.48
C HIS A 74 -8.70 -2.26 -7.63
N VAL A 75 -8.22 -2.73 -8.80
CA VAL A 75 -7.87 -4.13 -9.01
C VAL A 75 -6.71 -4.52 -8.10
N LEU A 76 -5.70 -3.64 -7.95
CA LEU A 76 -4.60 -3.84 -7.01
C LEU A 76 -5.09 -3.89 -5.55
N SER A 77 -6.11 -3.09 -5.21
CA SER A 77 -6.71 -3.10 -3.87
C SER A 77 -7.47 -4.40 -3.58
N ILE A 78 -8.28 -4.89 -4.52
CA ILE A 78 -8.96 -6.19 -4.40
C ILE A 78 -7.92 -7.31 -4.27
N PHE A 79 -6.92 -7.32 -5.16
CA PHE A 79 -5.81 -8.26 -5.10
C PHE A 79 -5.14 -8.24 -3.72
N THR A 80 -4.82 -7.05 -3.20
CA THR A 80 -4.19 -6.91 -1.88
C THR A 80 -5.10 -7.46 -0.77
N LEU A 81 -6.38 -7.12 -0.76
CA LEU A 81 -7.32 -7.60 0.27
C LEU A 81 -7.52 -9.12 0.27
N VAL A 82 -7.35 -9.78 -0.88
CA VAL A 82 -7.41 -11.25 -0.98
C VAL A 82 -6.07 -11.89 -0.60
N VAL A 83 -4.97 -11.38 -1.14
CA VAL A 83 -3.64 -12.00 -1.01
C VAL A 83 -3.06 -11.77 0.38
N LEU A 84 -3.35 -10.64 1.03
CA LEU A 84 -2.83 -10.30 2.35
C LEU A 84 -3.22 -11.31 3.45
N PRO A 85 -4.51 -11.65 3.68
CA PRO A 85 -4.88 -12.67 4.66
C PRO A 85 -4.35 -14.05 4.28
N LEU A 86 -4.32 -14.38 2.98
CA LEU A 86 -3.75 -15.64 2.51
C LEU A 86 -2.24 -15.72 2.82
N ALA A 87 -1.48 -14.63 2.63
CA ALA A 87 -0.05 -14.57 2.93
C ALA A 87 0.23 -14.72 4.43
N VAL A 88 -0.63 -14.15 5.29
CA VAL A 88 -0.57 -14.35 6.75
C VAL A 88 -0.88 -15.79 7.12
N TRP A 89 -1.91 -16.40 6.51
CA TRP A 89 -2.24 -17.81 6.73
C TRP A 89 -1.10 -18.74 6.29
N ARG A 90 -0.41 -18.45 5.18
CA ARG A 90 0.78 -19.22 4.76
C ARG A 90 1.93 -19.12 5.77
N ALA A 91 2.13 -17.98 6.43
CA ALA A 91 3.08 -17.88 7.53
C ALA A 91 2.66 -18.75 8.72
N HIS A 92 1.37 -18.73 9.10
CA HIS A 92 0.85 -19.57 10.17
C HIS A 92 0.98 -21.07 9.87
N ALA A 93 0.75 -21.47 8.61
CA ALA A 93 0.94 -22.85 8.16
C ALA A 93 2.42 -23.24 7.96
N HIS A 94 3.37 -22.42 8.42
CA HIS A 94 4.82 -22.62 8.25
C HIS A 94 5.28 -22.75 6.78
N ARG A 95 4.47 -22.29 5.82
CA ARG A 95 4.78 -22.24 4.39
C ARG A 95 5.52 -20.94 4.05
N VAL A 96 6.74 -20.81 4.58
CA VAL A 96 7.53 -19.57 4.55
C VAL A 96 7.85 -19.09 3.13
N ALA A 97 8.12 -20.02 2.20
CA ALA A 97 8.39 -19.68 0.80
C ALA A 97 7.20 -18.96 0.14
N ASP A 98 5.98 -19.48 0.34
CA ASP A 98 4.75 -18.88 -0.18
C ASP A 98 4.48 -17.52 0.49
N HIS A 99 4.59 -17.46 1.82
CA HIS A 99 4.44 -16.21 2.56
C HIS A 99 5.37 -15.12 2.00
N ARG A 100 6.66 -15.46 1.84
CA ARG A 100 7.68 -14.54 1.32
C ARG A 100 7.31 -14.07 -0.08
N LEU A 101 6.96 -14.99 -0.97
CA LEU A 101 6.62 -14.66 -2.36
C LEU A 101 5.42 -13.70 -2.41
N MET A 102 4.37 -13.99 -1.65
CA MET A 102 3.17 -13.17 -1.61
C MET A 102 3.41 -11.78 -1.01
N MET A 103 4.21 -11.68 0.06
CA MET A 103 4.58 -10.39 0.66
C MET A 103 5.40 -9.52 -0.31
N ILE A 104 6.32 -10.14 -1.06
CA ILE A 104 7.08 -9.45 -2.12
C ILE A 104 6.12 -8.95 -3.22
N PHE A 105 5.20 -9.80 -3.67
CA PHE A 105 4.23 -9.41 -4.70
C PHE A 105 3.31 -8.27 -4.28
N ILE A 106 2.80 -8.28 -3.05
CA ILE A 106 1.97 -7.16 -2.55
C ILE A 106 2.83 -5.89 -2.44
N PHE A 107 4.04 -5.97 -1.88
CA PHE A 107 4.88 -4.79 -1.73
C PHE A 107 5.31 -4.20 -3.08
N ALA A 108 5.90 -4.99 -3.96
CA ALA A 108 6.39 -4.50 -5.24
C ALA A 108 5.23 -4.23 -6.22
N GLY A 109 4.30 -5.17 -6.35
CA GLY A 109 3.24 -5.14 -7.36
C GLY A 109 2.04 -4.27 -7.00
N ALA A 110 1.68 -4.15 -5.72
CA ALA A 110 0.58 -3.28 -5.30
C ALA A 110 1.09 -1.96 -4.74
N LEU A 111 1.96 -1.96 -3.71
CA LEU A 111 2.35 -0.73 -3.02
C LEU A 111 3.28 0.16 -3.86
N VAL A 112 4.39 -0.37 -4.39
CA VAL A 112 5.34 0.42 -5.18
C VAL A 112 4.73 0.88 -6.50
N VAL A 113 4.12 -0.03 -7.25
CA VAL A 113 3.46 0.30 -8.53
C VAL A 113 2.33 1.32 -8.32
N ALA A 114 1.46 1.15 -7.32
CA ALA A 114 0.42 2.15 -7.04
C ALA A 114 1.04 3.50 -6.65
N GLY A 115 2.11 3.50 -5.85
CA GLY A 115 2.88 4.70 -5.52
C GLY A 115 3.38 5.44 -6.75
N LEU A 116 3.96 4.74 -7.72
CA LEU A 116 4.39 5.31 -9.00
C LEU A 116 3.22 5.90 -9.80
N PHE A 117 2.06 5.22 -9.83
CA PHE A 117 0.86 5.76 -10.47
C PHE A 117 0.36 7.06 -9.82
N THR A 118 0.61 7.29 -8.53
CA THR A 118 0.26 8.56 -7.88
C THR A 118 1.13 9.73 -8.34
N LEU A 119 2.27 9.46 -8.97
CA LEU A 119 3.19 10.49 -9.49
C LEU A 119 2.90 10.88 -10.95
N LEU A 120 1.91 10.26 -11.60
CA LEU A 120 1.48 10.68 -12.93
C LEU A 120 0.89 12.11 -12.90
N PRO A 121 1.04 12.91 -13.97
CA PRO A 121 0.46 14.25 -14.06
C PRO A 121 -1.05 14.25 -13.77
N GLY A 122 -1.51 15.28 -13.06
CA GLY A 122 -2.92 15.42 -12.67
C GLY A 122 -3.30 14.73 -11.35
N ARG A 123 -2.37 14.03 -10.69
CA ARG A 123 -2.57 13.43 -9.36
C ARG A 123 -2.13 14.37 -8.23
N ILE A 124 -2.69 14.17 -7.03
CA ILE A 124 -2.33 14.96 -5.85
C ILE A 124 -0.85 14.79 -5.48
N MET A 125 -0.31 13.57 -5.47
CA MET A 125 1.10 13.34 -5.10
C MET A 125 2.07 13.92 -6.13
N HIS A 126 1.68 13.99 -7.41
CA HIS A 126 2.43 14.73 -8.42
C HIS A 126 2.57 16.21 -8.05
N ARG A 127 1.48 16.88 -7.64
CA ARG A 127 1.54 18.28 -7.17
C ARG A 127 2.39 18.45 -5.91
N VAL A 128 2.31 17.49 -4.98
CA VAL A 128 3.11 17.51 -3.75
C VAL A 128 4.61 17.48 -4.06
N VAL A 129 5.01 16.54 -4.93
CA VAL A 129 6.42 16.27 -5.24
C VAL A 129 6.99 17.22 -6.30
N PHE A 130 6.24 17.57 -7.34
CA PHE A 130 6.76 18.37 -8.47
C PHE A 130 6.29 19.83 -8.45
N GLY A 131 5.24 20.16 -7.69
CA GLY A 131 4.74 21.54 -7.58
C GLY A 131 3.92 22.04 -8.78
N ALA A 132 3.50 21.15 -9.68
CA ALA A 132 2.70 21.43 -10.86
C ALA A 132 1.41 20.59 -10.85
#